data_AF-A0A838N3S6-F1
#
_entry.id   AF-A0A838N3S6-F1
#
_cell.length_a   1.000
_cell.length_b   1.000
_cell.length_c   1.000
_cell.angle_alpha   90.00
_cell.angle_beta   90.00
_cell.angle_gamma   90.00
#
_symmetry.space_group_name_H-M   'P 1'
#
loop_
_entity.id
_entity.type
_entity.pdbx_description
1 polymer ?
#
loop_
_entity_poly.entity_id
_entity_poly.type
_entity_poly.pdbx_seq_one_letter_code
_entity_poly.pdbx_strand_id
1 'polypeptide(L)' 'MKLLSNRYGKARVRVMKILREGATHTIKEIDVKAMLTGDFAASYTDADNRKVVATDTIKNTVNVVAKQQLGPEIERFGIT' A
#
# COMPACT_ATOMS: atom_id res chain seq x y z
N MET A 1 -11.40 -8.58 26.94
CA MET A 1 -10.18 -9.18 26.34
C MET A 1 -9.21 -8.03 26.05
N LYS A 2 -7.91 -8.14 26.37
CA LYS A 2 -6.95 -7.04 26.18
C LYS A 2 -6.31 -7.11 24.79
N LEU A 3 -6.36 -6.03 24.03
CA LEU A 3 -5.64 -5.89 22.76
C LEU A 3 -4.14 -5.70 23.04
N LEU A 4 -3.29 -6.63 22.62
CA LEU A 4 -1.84 -6.56 22.85
C LEU A 4 -1.10 -5.77 21.75
N SER A 5 -1.52 -5.95 20.49
CA SER A 5 -1.01 -5.21 19.34
C SER A 5 -2.05 -5.22 18.22
N ASN A 6 -1.96 -4.25 17.31
CA ASN A 6 -2.81 -4.20 16.13
C ASN A 6 -2.01 -3.69 14.91
N ARG A 7 -2.33 -4.25 13.75
CA ARG A 7 -1.97 -3.73 12.44
C ARG A 7 -3.00 -4.23 11.44
N TYR A 8 -3.33 -3.42 10.45
CA TYR A 8 -4.19 -3.83 9.34
C TYR A 8 -3.69 -3.22 8.05
N GLY A 9 -4.22 -3.68 6.91
CA GLY A 9 -3.79 -3.16 5.63
C GLY A 9 -4.32 -3.94 4.44
N LYS A 10 -3.62 -3.81 3.31
CA LYS A 10 -3.94 -4.53 2.07
C LYS A 10 -2.72 -5.30 1.61
N ALA A 11 -2.94 -6.55 1.18
CA ALA A 11 -1.92 -7.40 0.57
C ALA A 11 -2.37 -7.80 -0.83
N ARG A 12 -1.44 -8.32 -1.64
CA ARG A 12 -1.70 -8.78 -3.02
C ARG A 12 -2.20 -7.67 -3.93
N VAL A 13 -1.72 -6.45 -3.72
CA VAL A 13 -1.97 -5.36 -4.67
C VAL A 13 -0.93 -5.48 -5.78
N ARG A 14 -1.32 -6.10 -6.88
CA ARG A 14 -0.46 -6.32 -8.05
C ARG A 14 -0.53 -5.12 -8.98
N VAL A 15 0.63 -4.59 -9.34
CA VAL A 15 0.75 -3.44 -10.25
C VAL A 15 1.81 -3.75 -11.30
N MET A 16 1.48 -3.48 -12.56
CA MET A 16 2.41 -3.50 -13.68
C MET A 16 2.54 -2.09 -14.25
N LYS A 17 3.78 -1.65 -14.50
CA LYS A 17 4.08 -0.38 -15.17
C LYS A 17 5.07 -0.62 -16.31
N ILE A 18 4.80 0.03 -17.43
CA ILE A 18 5.74 0.11 -18.55
C ILE A 18 6.58 1.37 -18.35
N LEU A 19 7.88 1.20 -18.15
CA LEU A 19 8.87 2.27 -18.16
C LEU A 19 9.30 2.48 -19.62
N ARG A 20 9.12 3.69 -20.15
CA ARG A 20 9.36 3.99 -21.56
C ARG A 20 10.57 4.91 -21.71
N GLU A 21 11.58 4.45 -22.43
CA GLU A 21 12.83 5.16 -22.68
C GLU A 21 13.14 5.12 -24.19
N GLY A 22 12.64 6.13 -24.91
CA GLY A 22 12.76 6.19 -26.36
C GLY A 22 12.08 4.98 -27.04
N ALA A 23 12.84 4.25 -27.85
CA ALA A 23 12.36 3.03 -28.52
C ALA A 23 12.36 1.78 -27.61
N THR A 24 13.04 1.83 -26.47
CA THR A 24 13.16 0.72 -25.53
C THR A 24 12.13 0.86 -24.42
N HIS A 25 11.38 -0.21 -24.16
CA HIS A 25 10.43 -0.28 -23.06
C HIS A 25 10.82 -1.40 -22.09
N THR A 26 10.76 -1.09 -20.79
CA THR A 26 11.00 -2.05 -19.71
C THR A 26 9.73 -2.26 -18.93
N ILE A 27 9.40 -3.50 -18.59
CA ILE A 27 8.24 -3.83 -17.78
C ILE A 27 8.67 -4.01 -16.33
N LYS A 28 7.95 -3.39 -15.40
CA LYS A 28 8.08 -3.61 -13.96
C LYS A 28 6.75 -4.11 -13.42
N GLU A 29 6.75 -5.31 -12.86
CA GLU A 29 5.61 -5.87 -12.13
C GLU A 29 6.00 -6.11 -10.66
N ILE A 30 5.10 -5.75 -9.75
CA ILE A 30 5.30 -5.90 -8.31
C ILE A 30 4.02 -6.39 -7.62
N ASP A 31 4.19 -7.12 -6.52
CA ASP A 31 3.13 -7.43 -5.56
C ASP A 31 3.39 -6.65 -4.27
N VAL A 32 2.45 -5.79 -3.88
CA VAL A 32 2.58 -4.89 -2.74
C VAL A 32 1.71 -5.35 -1.57
N LYS A 33 2.35 -5.38 -0.39
CA LYS A 33 1.69 -5.48 0.91
C LYS A 33 1.98 -4.22 1.73
N ALA A 34 0.95 -3.45 2.01
CA ALA A 34 1.02 -2.25 2.84
C ALA A 34 0.25 -2.49 4.13
N MET A 35 0.92 -2.26 5.28
CA MET A 35 0.36 -2.41 6.61
C MET A 35 0.50 -1.10 7.38
N LEU A 36 -0.57 -0.71 8.07
CA LEU A 36 -0.60 0.48 8.92
C LEU A 36 -0.59 0.06 10.39
N THR A 37 0.17 0.82 11.18
CA THR A 37 0.17 0.78 12.65
C THR A 37 -0.15 2.17 13.17
N GLY A 38 -0.94 2.26 14.24
CA GLY A 38 -1.42 3.53 14.75
C GLY A 38 -2.47 3.35 15.84
N ASP A 39 -3.15 4.45 16.18
CA ASP A 39 -4.22 4.46 17.17
C ASP A 39 -5.54 3.93 16.58
N PHE A 40 -5.60 2.61 16.44
CA PHE A 40 -6.76 1.89 15.90
C PHE A 40 -7.47 1.01 16.94
N ALA A 41 -7.09 1.08 18.22
CA ALA A 41 -7.64 0.18 19.23
C ALA A 41 -9.18 0.24 19.30
N ALA A 42 -9.74 1.44 19.20
CA ALA A 42 -11.17 1.71 19.23
C ALA A 42 -11.97 0.98 18.12
N SER A 43 -11.35 0.66 16.97
CA SER A 43 -12.04 -0.12 15.93
C SER A 43 -12.23 -1.58 16.32
N TYR A 44 -11.40 -2.11 17.21
CA TYR A 44 -11.47 -3.49 17.70
C TYR A 44 -12.25 -3.61 19.02
N THR A 45 -12.25 -2.56 19.84
CA THR A 45 -12.89 -2.58 21.17
C THR A 45 -14.28 -1.96 21.18
N ASP A 46 -14.49 -0.88 20.42
CA ASP A 46 -15.68 -0.02 20.51
C ASP A 46 -16.41 0.13 19.16
N ALA A 47 -15.97 -0.60 18.13
CA ALA A 47 -16.45 -0.49 16.75
C ALA A 47 -16.36 0.93 16.14
N ASP A 48 -15.46 1.78 16.66
CA ASP A 48 -15.22 3.13 16.16
C ASP A 48 -14.16 3.11 15.05
N ASN A 49 -14.62 3.28 13.81
CA ASN A 49 -13.78 3.28 12.61
C ASN A 49 -13.30 4.67 12.18
N ARG A 50 -13.54 5.75 12.95
CA ARG A 50 -13.18 7.13 12.53
C ARG A 50 -11.70 7.31 12.19
N LYS A 51 -10.81 6.54 12.83
CA LYS A 51 -9.35 6.55 12.57
C LYS A 51 -8.93 5.52 11.51
N VAL A 52 -9.84 4.66 11.04
CA VAL A 52 -9.52 3.58 10.10
C VAL A 52 -9.53 4.10 8.66
N VAL A 53 -8.44 3.86 7.95
CA VAL A 53 -8.35 4.02 6.50
C VAL A 53 -8.92 2.77 5.85
N ALA A 54 -9.92 2.92 4.96
CA ALA A 54 -10.45 1.77 4.25
C ALA A 54 -9.33 1.04 3.47
N THR A 55 -9.34 -0.30 3.50
CA THR A 55 -8.29 -1.08 2.80
C THR A 55 -8.32 -0.86 1.28
N ASP A 56 -9.45 -0.41 0.73
CA ASP A 56 -9.56 0.02 -0.66
C ASP A 56 -8.80 1.32 -0.93
N THR A 57 -8.82 2.29 0.00
CA THR A 57 -8.00 3.49 -0.07
C THR A 57 -6.52 3.14 -0.08
N ILE A 58 -6.07 2.18 0.73
CA ILE A 58 -4.68 1.71 0.72
C ILE A 58 -4.31 1.15 -0.67
N LYS A 59 -5.16 0.30 -1.28
CA LYS A 59 -4.97 -0.21 -2.64
C LYS A 59 -4.91 0.93 -3.67
N ASN A 60 -5.81 1.91 -3.57
CA ASN A 60 -5.87 3.04 -4.50
C ASN A 60 -4.63 3.93 -4.35
N THR A 61 -4.16 4.17 -3.14
CA THR A 61 -2.89 4.87 -2.87
C THR A 61 -1.72 4.15 -3.51
N VAL A 62 -1.61 2.82 -3.36
CA VAL A 62 -0.57 2.03 -4.05
C VAL A 62 -0.62 2.23 -5.57
N ASN A 63 -1.80 2.23 -6.19
CA ASN A 63 -1.95 2.49 -7.62
C ASN A 63 -1.51 3.91 -8.03
N VAL A 64 -1.89 4.93 -7.25
CA VAL A 64 -1.51 6.33 -7.51
C VAL A 64 0.00 6.52 -7.36
N VAL A 65 0.57 6.01 -6.27
CA VAL A 65 2.02 6.09 -6.01
C VAL A 65 2.79 5.33 -7.07
N ALA A 66 2.32 4.16 -7.52
CA ALA A 66 3.00 3.40 -8.57
C ALA A 66 3.00 4.15 -9.91
N LYS A 67 1.87 4.78 -10.27
CA LYS A 67 1.80 5.64 -11.46
C LYS A 67 2.85 6.75 -11.40
N GLN A 68 3.00 7.40 -10.25
CA GLN A 68 3.91 8.54 -10.08
C GLN A 68 5.37 8.14 -9.90
N GLN A 69 5.66 7.07 -9.15
CA GLN A 69 6.98 6.83 -8.57
C GLN A 69 7.54 5.42 -8.80
N LEU A 70 6.76 4.45 -9.30
CA LEU A 70 7.31 3.14 -9.63
C LEU A 70 8.33 3.29 -10.77
N GLY A 71 9.58 2.94 -10.48
CA GLY A 71 10.71 2.99 -11.38
C GLY A 71 11.45 1.66 -11.43
N PRO A 72 12.71 1.64 -11.89
CA PRO A 72 13.50 0.41 -12.01
C PRO A 72 13.78 -0.24 -10.64
N GLU A 73 14.06 0.56 -9.61
CA GLU A 73 14.34 0.12 -8.25
C GLU A 73 13.05 0.00 -7.41
N ILE A 74 12.83 -1.16 -6.80
CA ILE A 74 11.60 -1.42 -6.02
C ILE A 74 11.71 -0.87 -4.59
N GLU A 75 12.92 -0.81 -4.05
CA GLU A 75 13.26 -0.30 -2.73
C GLU A 75 12.89 1.17 -2.61
N ARG A 76 13.15 1.95 -3.68
CA ARG A 76 12.74 3.36 -3.74
C ARG A 76 11.23 3.53 -3.65
N PHE A 77 10.48 2.63 -4.30
CA PHE A 77 9.02 2.59 -4.20
C PHE A 77 8.55 2.18 -2.79
N GLY A 78 9.29 1.31 -2.10
CA GLY A 78 8.94 0.84 -0.76
C GLY A 78 9.13 1.85 0.38
N ILE A 79 9.91 2.92 0.16
CA ILE A 79 10.15 4.00 1.14
C ILE A 79 9.35 5.28 0.87
N THR A 80 8.51 5.27 -0.17
CA THR A 80 7.63 6.38 -0.55
C THR A 80 6.40 6.42 0.35
#